data_AF-A0A239DGA3-F1
#
_entry.id   AF-A0A239DGA3-F1
#
_cell.length_a   1.000
_cell.length_b   1.000
_cell.length_c   1.000
_cell.angle_alpha   90.00
_cell.angle_beta   90.00
_cell.angle_gamma   90.00
#
_symmetry.space_group_name_H-M   'P 1'
#
loop_
_entity.id
_entity.type
_entity.pdbx_description
1 polymer ?
#
loop_
_entity_poly.entity_id
_entity_poly.type
_entity_poly.pdbx_seq_one_letter_code
_entity_poly.pdbx_strand_id
1 'polypeptide(L)'
;MDGATDRWLFNPDTTRALVLARRSPGGGPVHDVVSDVVWSEVVRLLRWAAAAGSAPAALRIGSWWRLAAGCAALLRRLPALSAEIAEPWSLDPPPAVAAGTPADRVGLVADRLAALLRSGESVALHALAAEVDALGEAAVQALAATSLDTVTANA
;
A
#
# COMPACT_ATOMS: atom_id res chain seq x y z
N MET A 1 -4.40 17.71 12.08
CA MET A 1 -3.28 17.77 13.06
C MET A 1 -2.62 16.40 13.01
N ASP A 2 -2.02 16.06 11.87
CA ASP A 2 -1.96 14.65 11.43
C ASP A 2 -0.53 14.09 11.37
N GLY A 3 0.46 14.87 11.82
CA GLY A 3 1.88 14.46 11.78
C GLY A 3 2.30 13.46 12.86
N ALA A 4 1.49 13.22 13.88
CA ALA A 4 1.82 12.31 14.99
C ALA A 4 1.44 10.84 14.72
N THR A 5 0.44 10.60 13.87
CA THR A 5 -0.23 9.30 13.72
C THR A 5 0.61 8.28 12.94
N ASP A 6 1.54 8.74 12.08
CA ASP A 6 2.36 7.87 11.21
C ASP A 6 3.82 7.71 11.67
N ARG A 7 4.17 8.23 12.86
CA ARG A 7 5.56 8.17 13.35
C ARG A 7 6.08 6.73 13.49
N TRP A 8 5.17 5.78 13.78
CA TRP A 8 5.48 4.35 13.86
C TRP A 8 5.96 3.78 12.52
N LEU A 9 5.46 4.29 11.40
CA LEU A 9 5.74 3.77 10.06
C LEU A 9 7.21 4.00 9.64
N PHE A 10 7.82 5.04 10.20
CA PHE A 10 9.22 5.39 9.98
C PHE A 10 10.15 4.84 11.09
N ASN A 11 9.62 4.14 12.09
CA ASN A 11 10.42 3.41 13.06
C ASN A 11 10.73 1.98 12.52
N PRO A 12 12.01 1.66 12.25
CA PRO A 12 12.38 0.36 11.68
C PRO A 12 12.07 -0.81 12.62
N ASP A 13 12.24 -0.64 13.93
CA ASP A 13 11.99 -1.71 14.90
C ASP A 13 10.50 -2.01 15.02
N THR A 14 9.67 -0.95 15.08
CA THR A 14 8.21 -1.10 15.10
C THR A 14 7.69 -1.75 13.82
N THR A 15 8.14 -1.30 12.66
CA THR A 15 7.70 -1.88 11.38
C THR A 15 8.18 -3.32 11.20
N ARG A 16 9.40 -3.64 11.61
CA ARG A 16 9.90 -5.02 11.64
C ARG A 16 9.05 -5.91 12.55
N ALA A 17 8.74 -5.45 13.76
CA ALA A 17 7.91 -6.20 14.70
C ALA A 17 6.52 -6.48 14.12
N LEU A 18 5.90 -5.47 13.48
CA LEU A 18 4.60 -5.63 12.83
C LEU A 18 4.65 -6.63 11.67
N VAL A 19 5.66 -6.57 10.80
CA VAL A 19 5.84 -7.54 9.71
C VAL A 19 5.99 -8.96 10.27
N LEU A 20 6.84 -9.16 11.28
CA LEU A 20 7.05 -10.48 11.87
C LEU A 20 5.80 -11.03 12.57
N ALA A 21 4.97 -10.15 13.13
CA ALA A 21 3.69 -10.53 13.72
C ALA A 21 2.66 -11.07 12.71
N ARG A 22 2.93 -10.95 11.40
CA ARG A 22 2.11 -11.48 10.30
C ARG A 22 2.40 -12.94 9.96
N ARG A 23 3.39 -13.54 10.59
CA ARG A 23 3.69 -14.96 10.41
C ARG A 23 2.64 -15.81 11.12
N SER A 24 2.10 -16.81 10.43
CA SER A 24 1.09 -17.69 11.01
C SER A 24 1.72 -18.58 12.08
N PRO A 25 1.10 -18.74 13.27
CA PRO A 25 1.58 -19.70 14.26
C PRO A 25 1.60 -21.12 13.68
N GLY A 26 2.76 -21.76 13.67
CA GLY A 26 2.94 -23.08 13.05
C GLY A 26 3.06 -23.06 11.52
N GLY A 27 3.24 -21.88 10.92
CA GLY A 27 3.54 -21.71 9.50
C GLY A 27 4.87 -22.35 9.09
N GLY A 28 4.97 -22.72 7.82
CA GLY A 28 6.23 -23.21 7.24
C GLY A 28 7.18 -22.07 6.88
N PRO A 29 8.50 -22.32 6.78
CA PRO A 29 9.50 -21.29 6.49
C PRO A 29 9.22 -20.51 5.20
N VAL A 30 8.70 -21.18 4.16
CA VAL A 30 8.36 -20.54 2.88
C VAL A 30 7.22 -19.53 3.06
N HIS A 31 6.18 -19.91 3.83
CA HIS A 31 5.05 -19.04 4.12
C HIS A 31 5.47 -17.81 4.93
N ASP A 32 6.36 -17.99 5.90
CA ASP A 32 6.91 -16.88 6.69
C ASP A 32 7.72 -15.91 5.83
N VAL A 33 8.56 -16.41 4.93
CA VAL A 33 9.35 -15.57 4.01
C VAL A 33 8.45 -14.82 3.03
N VAL A 34 7.45 -15.48 2.45
CA VAL A 34 6.49 -14.82 1.56
C VAL A 34 5.72 -13.74 2.31
N SER A 35 5.24 -14.02 3.52
CA SER A 35 4.57 -13.05 4.39
C SER A 35 5.48 -11.84 4.67
N ASP A 36 6.73 -12.08 5.10
CA ASP A 36 7.69 -11.02 5.38
C ASP A 36 7.94 -10.11 4.17
N VAL A 37 8.14 -10.71 2.99
CA VAL A 37 8.39 -9.98 1.73
C VAL A 37 7.20 -9.10 1.40
N VAL A 38 6.00 -9.67 1.43
CA VAL A 38 4.76 -8.98 1.06
C VAL A 38 4.49 -7.81 2.02
N TRP A 39 4.54 -8.05 3.33
CA TRP A 39 4.27 -7.01 4.33
C TRP A 39 5.36 -5.93 4.39
N SER A 40 6.61 -6.28 4.09
CA SER A 40 7.68 -5.28 3.94
C SER A 40 7.44 -4.35 2.76
N GLU A 41 6.96 -4.87 1.63
CA GLU A 41 6.58 -4.04 0.48
C GLU A 41 5.34 -3.18 0.82
N VAL A 42 4.33 -3.72 1.51
CA VAL A 42 3.17 -2.93 1.99
C VAL A 42 3.61 -1.77 2.88
N VAL A 43 4.52 -2.00 3.84
CA VAL A 43 5.09 -0.92 4.68
C VAL A 43 5.76 0.15 3.81
N ARG A 44 6.49 -0.26 2.76
CA ARG A 44 7.10 0.69 1.81
C ARG A 44 6.06 1.50 1.04
N LEU A 45 4.96 0.89 0.60
CA LEU A 45 3.85 1.60 -0.05
C LEU A 45 3.19 2.60 0.89
N LEU A 46 2.91 2.19 2.13
CA LEU A 46 2.38 3.08 3.17
C LEU A 46 3.28 4.30 3.39
N ARG A 47 4.62 4.11 3.39
CA ARG A 47 5.57 5.23 3.52
C ARG A 47 5.46 6.21 2.37
N TRP A 48 5.26 5.72 1.14
CA TRP A 48 5.03 6.58 -0.01
C TRP A 48 3.69 7.29 0.04
N ALA A 49 2.63 6.64 0.51
CA ALA A 49 1.33 7.26 0.72
C ALA A 49 1.41 8.41 1.75
N ALA A 50 2.02 8.15 2.92
CA ALA A 50 2.26 9.16 3.94
C ALA A 50 3.14 10.32 3.44
N ALA A 51 4.21 10.00 2.71
CA ALA A 51 5.08 11.00 2.11
C ALA A 51 4.35 11.84 1.06
N ALA A 52 3.49 11.25 0.23
CA ALA A 52 2.76 11.97 -0.79
C ALA A 52 1.69 12.92 -0.21
N GLY A 53 1.00 12.50 0.86
CA GLY A 53 0.03 13.35 1.58
C GLY A 53 0.66 14.54 2.30
N SER A 54 1.91 14.41 2.76
CA SER A 54 2.63 15.46 3.51
C SER A 54 3.68 16.22 2.70
N ALA A 55 3.98 15.79 1.48
CA ALA A 55 5.04 16.38 0.66
C ALA A 55 4.73 17.83 0.23
N PRO A 56 5.77 18.69 0.16
CA PRO A 56 5.69 19.96 -0.57
C PRO A 56 5.21 19.73 -2.00
N ALA A 57 4.48 20.70 -2.57
CA ALA A 57 3.88 20.60 -3.90
C ALA A 57 4.89 20.14 -4.98
N ALA A 58 6.12 20.66 -4.93
CA ALA A 58 7.20 20.30 -5.85
C ALA A 58 7.59 18.81 -5.85
N LEU A 59 7.37 18.09 -4.75
CA LEU A 59 7.72 16.67 -4.62
C LEU A 59 6.51 15.74 -4.76
N ARG A 60 5.29 16.28 -4.71
CA ARG A 60 4.04 15.51 -4.64
C ARG A 60 3.83 14.61 -5.86
N ILE A 61 4.07 15.13 -7.07
CA ILE A 61 4.01 14.37 -8.33
C ILE A 61 4.95 13.15 -8.27
N GLY A 62 6.19 13.36 -7.84
CA GLY A 62 7.19 12.32 -7.73
C GLY A 62 6.85 11.26 -6.66
N SER A 63 6.16 11.64 -5.59
CA SER A 63 5.69 10.71 -4.56
C SER A 63 4.51 9.88 -5.07
N TRP A 64 3.52 10.48 -5.75
CA TRP A 64 2.40 9.75 -6.36
C TRP A 64 2.87 8.74 -7.40
N TRP A 65 3.81 9.14 -8.26
CA TRP A 65 4.37 8.24 -9.26
C TRP A 65 5.07 7.03 -8.62
N ARG A 66 5.86 7.25 -7.56
CA ARG A 66 6.55 6.16 -6.85
C ARG A 66 5.58 5.24 -6.12
N LEU A 67 4.49 5.78 -5.57
CA LEU A 67 3.43 4.98 -4.97
C LEU A 67 2.75 4.09 -6.02
N ALA A 68 2.30 4.67 -7.13
CA ALA A 68 1.64 3.92 -8.21
C ALA A 68 2.55 2.84 -8.81
N ALA A 69 3.81 3.20 -9.12
CA ALA A 69 4.80 2.25 -9.64
C ALA A 69 5.11 1.12 -8.64
N GLY A 70 5.17 1.45 -7.35
CA GLY A 70 5.34 0.46 -6.28
C GLY A 70 4.17 -0.53 -6.22
N CYS A 71 2.92 -0.04 -6.28
CA CYS A 71 1.73 -0.88 -6.30
C CYS A 71 1.75 -1.84 -7.50
N ALA A 72 2.01 -1.31 -8.70
CA ALA A 72 2.12 -2.11 -9.92
C ALA A 72 3.28 -3.13 -9.88
N ALA A 73 4.38 -2.82 -9.21
CA ALA A 73 5.48 -3.76 -9.02
C ALA A 73 5.11 -4.91 -8.06
N LEU A 74 4.42 -4.61 -6.97
CA LEU A 74 3.95 -5.64 -6.04
C LEU A 74 2.89 -6.54 -6.69
N LEU A 75 1.87 -5.95 -7.34
CA LEU A 75 0.81 -6.70 -8.02
C LEU A 75 1.34 -7.70 -9.05
N ARG A 76 2.39 -7.34 -9.80
CA ARG A 76 3.04 -8.25 -10.76
C ARG A 76 3.74 -9.45 -10.11
N ARG A 77 4.12 -9.35 -8.83
CA ARG A 77 4.84 -10.40 -8.09
C ARG A 77 3.90 -11.32 -7.33
N LEU A 78 2.74 -10.82 -6.89
CA LEU A 78 1.82 -11.57 -6.03
C LEU A 78 1.35 -12.92 -6.61
N PRO A 79 1.03 -13.09 -7.91
CA PRO A 79 0.65 -14.39 -8.46
C PRO A 79 1.72 -15.47 -8.26
N ALA A 80 2.99 -15.11 -8.48
CA ALA A 80 4.11 -16.03 -8.27
C ALA A 80 4.29 -16.35 -6.78
N LEU A 81 4.21 -15.35 -5.90
CA LEU A 81 4.30 -15.54 -4.45
C LEU A 81 3.16 -16.43 -3.90
N SER A 82 1.95 -16.33 -4.47
CA SER A 82 0.82 -17.20 -4.17
C SER A 82 1.11 -18.66 -4.54
N ALA A 83 1.71 -18.88 -5.71
CA ALA A 83 2.11 -20.21 -6.15
C ALA A 83 3.15 -20.86 -5.23
N GLU A 84 4.11 -20.09 -4.71
CA GLU A 84 5.15 -20.58 -3.77
C GLU A 84 4.55 -21.15 -2.47
N ILE A 85 3.41 -20.63 -2.02
CA ILE A 85 2.70 -21.10 -0.81
C ILE A 85 1.48 -21.97 -1.13
N ALA A 86 1.30 -22.36 -2.39
CA ALA A 86 0.14 -23.11 -2.88
C ALA A 86 -1.21 -22.45 -2.55
N GLU A 87 -1.25 -21.12 -2.43
CA GLU A 87 -2.49 -20.37 -2.26
C GLU A 87 -3.16 -20.16 -3.63
N PRO A 88 -4.47 -20.45 -3.79
CA PRO A 88 -5.20 -20.18 -5.02
C PRO A 88 -5.17 -18.70 -5.40
N TRP A 89 -4.88 -18.42 -6.67
CA TRP A 89 -4.86 -17.05 -7.18
C TRP A 89 -6.15 -16.71 -7.94
N SER A 90 -6.85 -15.68 -7.48
CA SER A 90 -7.95 -15.02 -8.20
C SER A 90 -7.71 -13.52 -8.28
N LEU A 91 -8.36 -12.87 -9.25
CA LEU A 91 -8.49 -11.42 -9.27
C LEU A 91 -9.87 -11.10 -8.72
N ASP A 92 -9.90 -10.68 -7.46
CA ASP A 92 -11.13 -10.13 -6.87
C ASP A 92 -11.26 -8.68 -7.32
N PRO A 93 -12.50 -8.19 -7.57
CA PRO A 93 -12.69 -6.78 -7.85
C PRO A 93 -12.22 -5.94 -6.65
N PRO A 94 -11.54 -4.80 -6.89
CA PRO A 94 -11.10 -3.94 -5.81
C PRO A 94 -12.29 -3.45 -4.97
N PRO A 95 -12.14 -3.32 -3.64
CA PRO A 95 -13.19 -2.80 -2.79
C PRO A 95 -13.54 -1.37 -3.21
N ALA A 96 -14.83 -1.05 -3.21
CA ALA A 96 -15.30 0.29 -3.57
C ALA A 96 -14.64 1.35 -2.66
N VAL A 97 -14.00 2.34 -3.29
CA VAL A 97 -13.43 3.47 -2.55
C VAL A 97 -14.49 4.57 -2.44
N ALA A 98 -14.66 5.11 -1.24
CA ALA A 98 -15.65 6.15 -0.97
C ALA A 98 -15.44 7.42 -1.84
N ALA A 99 -16.51 8.19 -2.03
CA ALA A 99 -16.45 9.48 -2.69
C ALA A 99 -15.54 10.45 -1.91
N GLY A 100 -14.79 11.29 -2.63
CA GLY A 100 -13.76 12.17 -2.07
C GLY A 100 -12.76 12.61 -3.13
N THR A 101 -11.80 13.45 -2.76
CA THR A 101 -10.71 13.79 -3.68
C THR A 101 -9.81 12.57 -3.89
N PRO A 102 -9.08 12.48 -5.02
CA PRO A 102 -8.13 11.38 -5.22
C PRO A 102 -7.10 11.24 -4.09
N ALA A 103 -6.69 12.35 -3.45
CA ALA A 103 -5.78 12.31 -2.31
C ALA A 103 -6.43 11.69 -1.06
N ASP A 104 -7.69 12.02 -0.79
CA ASP A 104 -8.45 11.42 0.33
C ASP A 104 -8.59 9.91 0.16
N ARG A 105 -8.80 9.46 -1.09
CA ARG A 105 -8.88 8.04 -1.43
C ARG A 105 -7.59 7.30 -1.11
N VAL A 106 -6.43 7.90 -1.40
CA VAL A 106 -5.14 7.29 -1.04
C VAL A 106 -5.02 7.13 0.48
N GLY A 107 -5.40 8.16 1.25
CA GLY A 107 -5.40 8.09 2.71
C GLY A 107 -6.28 6.96 3.24
N LEU A 108 -7.52 6.87 2.75
CA LEU A 108 -8.47 5.82 3.15
C LEU A 108 -7.95 4.41 2.86
N VAL A 109 -7.41 4.15 1.66
CA VAL A 109 -6.88 2.82 1.32
C VAL A 109 -5.61 2.51 2.11
N ALA A 110 -4.74 3.50 2.33
CA ALA A 110 -3.56 3.34 3.16
C ALA A 110 -3.93 3.00 4.62
N ASP A 111 -4.97 3.62 5.17
CA ASP A 111 -5.45 3.32 6.52
C ASP A 111 -5.99 1.89 6.62
N ARG A 112 -6.71 1.40 5.60
CA ARG A 112 -7.16 -0.01 5.54
C ARG A 112 -5.98 -0.98 5.52
N LEU A 113 -4.99 -0.74 4.66
CA LEU A 113 -3.77 -1.57 4.62
C LEU A 113 -2.99 -1.52 5.93
N ALA A 114 -2.90 -0.36 6.58
CA ALA A 114 -2.29 -0.22 7.89
C ALA A 114 -3.08 -0.97 8.97
N ALA A 115 -4.41 -1.00 8.88
CA ALA A 115 -5.25 -1.80 9.77
C ALA A 115 -5.02 -3.31 9.58
N LEU A 116 -4.95 -3.79 8.34
CA LEU A 116 -4.63 -5.20 8.04
C LEU A 116 -3.25 -5.60 8.56
N LEU A 117 -2.25 -4.72 8.43
CA LEU A 117 -0.92 -4.95 9.00
C LEU A 117 -0.97 -5.07 10.54
N ARG A 118 -1.83 -4.30 11.21
CA ARG A 118 -1.94 -4.29 12.68
C ARG A 118 -2.86 -5.36 13.24
N SER A 119 -3.79 -5.91 12.46
CA SER A 119 -4.83 -6.82 12.97
C SER A 119 -4.31 -8.18 13.46
N GLY A 120 -3.15 -8.63 12.95
CA GLY A 120 -2.61 -9.97 13.20
C GLY A 120 -3.41 -11.12 12.56
N GLU A 121 -4.56 -10.86 11.94
CA GLU A 121 -5.38 -11.87 11.25
C GLU A 121 -4.77 -12.27 9.92
N SER A 122 -4.76 -13.56 9.55
CA SER A 122 -4.27 -13.99 8.23
C SER A 122 -5.02 -13.29 7.08
N VAL A 123 -4.28 -12.84 6.07
CA VAL A 123 -4.84 -12.17 4.89
C VAL A 123 -4.39 -12.94 3.66
N ALA A 124 -5.34 -13.40 2.85
CA ALA A 124 -5.06 -14.03 1.58
C ALA A 124 -4.41 -13.03 0.61
N LEU A 125 -3.43 -13.49 -0.18
CA LEU A 125 -2.68 -12.66 -1.11
C LEU A 125 -3.56 -12.05 -2.20
N HIS A 126 -4.61 -12.74 -2.65
CA HIS A 126 -5.59 -12.19 -3.60
C HIS A 126 -6.38 -11.02 -2.99
N ALA A 127 -6.78 -11.12 -1.72
CA ALA A 127 -7.49 -10.06 -1.02
C ALA A 127 -6.57 -8.85 -0.77
N LEU A 128 -5.31 -9.10 -0.43
CA LEU A 128 -4.30 -8.03 -0.34
C LEU A 128 -4.06 -7.37 -1.70
N ALA A 129 -4.06 -8.14 -2.79
CA ALA A 129 -3.91 -7.59 -4.14
C ALA A 129 -5.01 -6.57 -4.47
N ALA A 130 -6.26 -6.86 -4.08
CA ALA A 130 -7.39 -5.94 -4.28
C ALA A 130 -7.18 -4.58 -3.58
N GLU A 131 -6.64 -4.59 -2.35
CA GLU A 131 -6.32 -3.34 -1.63
C GLU A 131 -5.12 -2.60 -2.23
N VAL A 132 -4.09 -3.32 -2.69
CA VAL A 132 -2.93 -2.73 -3.37
C VAL A 132 -3.32 -2.13 -4.73
N ASP A 133 -4.23 -2.77 -5.45
CA ASP A 133 -4.79 -2.27 -6.70
C ASP A 133 -5.58 -0.97 -6.48
N ALA A 134 -6.48 -0.96 -5.47
CA ALA A 134 -7.22 0.23 -5.08
C ALA A 134 -6.29 1.40 -4.68
N LEU A 135 -5.17 1.11 -3.99
CA LEU A 135 -4.17 2.11 -3.63
C LEU A 135 -3.45 2.66 -4.88
N GLY A 136 -3.09 1.78 -5.80
CA GLY A 136 -2.45 2.12 -7.07
C GLY A 136 -3.35 3.00 -7.93
N GLU A 137 -4.63 2.64 -8.07
CA GLU A 137 -5.63 3.40 -8.79
C GLU A 137 -5.79 4.81 -8.19
N ALA A 138 -5.96 4.91 -6.87
CA ALA A 138 -6.08 6.18 -6.18
C ALA A 138 -4.84 7.07 -6.38
N ALA A 139 -3.63 6.48 -6.36
CA ALA A 139 -2.38 7.19 -6.62
C ALA A 139 -2.30 7.72 -8.07
N VAL A 140 -2.74 6.96 -9.06
CA VAL A 140 -2.81 7.40 -10.46
C VAL A 140 -3.81 8.55 -10.63
N GLN A 141 -4.98 8.45 -10.00
CA GLN A 141 -5.98 9.52 -10.01
C GLN A 141 -5.44 10.81 -9.34
N ALA A 142 -4.71 10.68 -8.24
CA ALA A 142 -4.09 11.82 -7.55
C ALA A 142 -2.96 12.45 -8.37
N LEU A 143 -2.16 11.64 -9.06
CA LEU A 143 -1.15 12.11 -10.00
C LEU A 143 -1.79 12.90 -11.16
N ALA A 144 -2.85 12.36 -11.75
CA ALA A 144 -3.56 12.99 -12.85
C ALA A 144 -4.16 14.34 -12.43
N ALA A 145 -4.85 14.39 -11.29
CA ALA A 145 -5.41 15.64 -10.74
C ALA A 145 -4.31 16.68 -10.48
N THR A 146 -3.23 16.31 -9.81
CA THR A 146 -2.11 17.23 -9.50
C THR A 146 -1.45 17.77 -10.78
N SER A 147 -1.34 16.93 -11.82
CA SER A 147 -0.73 17.33 -13.10
C SER A 147 -1.62 18.32 -13.86
N LEU A 148 -2.95 18.12 -13.84
CA LEU A 148 -3.91 19.04 -14.44
C LEU A 148 -3.89 20.40 -13.75
N ASP A 149 -3.85 20.44 -12.42
CA ASP A 149 -3.75 21.68 -11.64
C ASP A 149 -2.46 22.47 -11.94
N THR A 150 -1.36 21.75 -12.20
CA THR A 150 -0.08 22.38 -12.54
C THR A 150 -0.11 23.01 -13.94
N VAL A 151 -0.86 22.43 -14.88
CA VAL A 151 -1.02 22.97 -16.23
C VAL A 151 -1.90 24.22 -16.20
N THR A 152 -3.01 24.18 -15.45
CA THR A 152 -3.94 25.33 -15.35
C THR A 152 -3.33 26.51 -14.60
N ALA A 153 -2.47 26.29 -13.61
CA ALA A 153 -1.79 27.36 -12.87
C ALA A 153 -0.71 28.09 -13.68
N ASN A 154 -0.23 27.51 -14.78
CA ASN A 154 0.81 28.08 -15.64
C ASN A 154 0.27 28.62 -16.97
N ALA A 155 -1.05 28.57 -17.19
CA ALA A 155 -1.75 29.07 -18.38
C ALA A 155 -2.32 30.46 -18.13
#